data_AF-A0A929I4T5-F1
#
_entry.id   AF-A0A929I4T5-F1
#
_cell.length_a   1.000
_cell.length_b   1.000
_cell.length_c   1.000
_cell.angle_alpha   90.00
_cell.angle_beta   90.00
_cell.angle_gamma   90.00
#
_symmetry.space_group_name_H-M   'P 1'
#
loop_
_entity.id
_entity.type
_entity.pdbx_description
1 polymer ?
#
loop_
_entity_poly.entity_id
_entity_poly.type
_entity_poly.pdbx_seq_one_letter_code
_entity_poly.pdbx_strand_id
1 'polypeptide(L)'
;MKTTPPTGENTRFNTRVFLTFLIPSLIGVLMFLTPVAYKGNDTIAIAVLVDLLRSPLEPFVMEILMAVIALSTLGSAYYILKKPDWANSHPALHAMCHSTPPWFLLRLIGLAYGLCVYFEVGPAPIWGADTGQAIFHDIGIPVLFTLTTACFFIPFLTDYGFMEFVGGLVKKPFGLLFNLPGRSAIDATASFVAAAPVGLLITIKQYENG
;
A
#
# COMPACT_ATOMS: atom_id res chain seq x y z
N MET A 1 -36.52 -28.81 -6.55
CA MET A 1 -35.76 -29.40 -7.68
C MET A 1 -34.30 -29.48 -7.23
N LYS A 2 -33.80 -30.67 -6.87
CA LYS A 2 -32.42 -30.87 -6.40
C LYS A 2 -31.51 -30.80 -7.62
N THR A 3 -30.72 -29.74 -7.77
CA THR A 3 -29.64 -29.68 -8.74
C THR A 3 -28.47 -30.47 -8.19
N THR A 4 -28.28 -31.68 -8.72
CA THR A 4 -27.07 -32.46 -8.52
C THR A 4 -25.86 -31.65 -8.96
N PRO A 5 -24.77 -31.58 -8.18
CA PRO A 5 -23.54 -30.95 -8.63
C PRO A 5 -22.96 -31.76 -9.80
N PRO A 6 -22.42 -31.10 -10.86
CA PRO A 6 -21.81 -31.80 -11.97
C PRO A 6 -20.63 -32.63 -11.48
N THR A 7 -20.74 -33.93 -11.69
CA THR A 7 -19.69 -34.94 -11.50
C THR A 7 -18.59 -34.79 -12.55
N GLY A 8 -17.35 -34.64 -12.08
CA GLY A 8 -16.15 -35.11 -12.77
C GLY A 8 -15.56 -34.22 -13.87
N GLU A 9 -15.09 -33.01 -13.54
CA GLU A 9 -14.05 -32.38 -14.35
C GLU A 9 -12.68 -32.93 -13.95
N ASN A 10 -12.03 -33.63 -14.89
CA ASN A 10 -10.60 -33.93 -14.80
C ASN A 10 -9.83 -32.60 -14.76
N THR A 11 -9.51 -32.11 -13.57
CA THR A 11 -8.65 -30.94 -13.36
C THR A 11 -7.24 -31.30 -13.84
N ARG A 12 -6.99 -31.13 -15.14
CA ARG A 12 -5.64 -31.24 -15.68
C ARG A 12 -4.79 -30.18 -15.00
N PHE A 13 -3.83 -30.62 -14.20
CA PHE A 13 -2.91 -29.73 -13.50
C PHE A 13 -2.16 -28.89 -14.54
N ASN A 14 -2.48 -27.60 -14.60
CA ASN A 14 -1.84 -26.69 -15.52
C ASN A 14 -0.61 -26.10 -14.84
N THR A 15 0.56 -26.70 -15.09
CA THR A 15 1.84 -26.28 -14.51
C THR A 15 2.12 -24.80 -14.73
N ARG A 16 1.68 -24.22 -15.86
CA ARG A 16 1.86 -22.79 -16.13
C ARG A 16 1.05 -21.93 -15.16
N VAL A 17 -0.21 -22.27 -14.92
CA VAL A 17 -1.07 -21.57 -13.95
C VAL A 17 -0.52 -21.71 -12.53
N PHE A 18 -0.08 -22.92 -12.18
CA PHE A 18 0.53 -23.18 -10.88
C PHE A 18 1.81 -22.37 -10.66
N LEU A 19 2.69 -22.25 -11.66
CA LEU A 19 3.90 -21.43 -11.55
C LEU A 19 3.60 -19.93 -11.51
N THR A 20 2.59 -19.46 -12.25
CA THR A 20 2.13 -18.06 -12.18
C THR A 20 1.53 -17.72 -10.81
N PHE A 21 0.95 -18.68 -10.10
CA PHE A 21 0.59 -18.54 -8.69
C PHE A 21 1.83 -18.59 -7.79
N LEU A 22 2.64 -19.65 -7.91
CA LEU A 22 3.68 -19.98 -6.93
C LEU A 22 4.83 -18.97 -6.89
N ILE A 23 5.36 -18.57 -8.05
CA ILE A 23 6.57 -17.73 -8.11
C ILE A 23 6.32 -16.34 -7.52
N PRO A 24 5.30 -15.58 -7.95
CA PRO A 24 5.02 -14.26 -7.38
C PRO A 24 4.64 -14.35 -5.91
N SER A 25 3.81 -15.35 -5.53
CA SER A 25 3.44 -15.57 -4.13
C SER A 25 4.65 -15.81 -3.23
N LEU A 26 5.61 -16.63 -3.68
CA LEU A 26 6.83 -16.89 -2.92
C LEU A 26 7.67 -15.63 -2.76
N ILE A 27 7.81 -14.82 -3.83
CA ILE A 27 8.51 -13.53 -3.74
C ILE A 27 7.81 -12.60 -2.75
N GLY A 28 6.49 -12.49 -2.80
CA GLY A 28 5.71 -11.69 -1.85
C GLY A 28 5.93 -12.16 -0.40
N VAL A 29 5.86 -13.46 -0.15
CA VAL A 29 6.10 -14.05 1.19
C VAL A 29 7.52 -13.78 1.67
N LEU A 30 8.51 -13.92 0.79
CA LEU A 30 9.90 -13.62 1.11
C LEU A 30 10.08 -12.14 1.45
N MET A 31 9.44 -11.23 0.72
CA MET A 31 9.58 -9.79 0.94
C MET A 31 8.89 -9.29 2.21
N PHE A 32 7.70 -9.81 2.54
CA PHE A 32 6.86 -9.27 3.62
C PHE A 32 6.82 -10.10 4.90
N LEU A 33 6.96 -11.43 4.81
CA LEU A 33 6.78 -12.33 5.96
C LEU A 33 8.07 -12.98 6.46
N THR A 34 9.19 -12.80 5.74
CA THR A 34 10.47 -13.40 6.13
C THR A 34 11.31 -12.41 6.93
N PRO A 35 11.58 -12.68 8.22
CA PRO A 35 12.54 -11.91 8.98
C PRO A 35 13.96 -12.20 8.47
N VAL A 36 14.75 -11.16 8.33
CA VAL A 36 16.14 -11.17 7.89
C VAL A 36 16.95 -10.31 8.85
N ALA A 37 18.06 -10.85 9.34
CA ALA A 37 19.01 -10.08 10.12
C ALA A 37 19.75 -9.09 9.22
N TYR A 38 19.58 -7.79 9.46
CA TYR A 38 20.21 -6.72 8.69
C TYR A 38 20.71 -5.63 9.62
N LYS A 39 21.99 -5.24 9.47
CA LYS A 39 22.67 -4.26 10.34
C LYS A 39 22.51 -4.56 11.86
N GLY A 40 22.48 -5.84 12.23
CA GLY A 40 22.41 -6.28 13.63
C GLY A 40 21.00 -6.31 14.25
N ASN A 41 19.96 -5.97 13.48
CA ASN A 41 18.55 -6.07 13.92
C ASN A 41 17.78 -7.05 13.03
N ASP A 42 16.76 -7.69 13.60
CA ASP A 42 15.80 -8.47 12.83
C ASP A 42 14.80 -7.53 12.15
N THR A 43 14.78 -7.55 10.82
CA THR A 43 13.86 -6.74 10.01
C THR A 43 13.21 -7.59 8.92
N ILE A 44 12.29 -7.04 8.15
CA ILE A 44 11.68 -7.72 7.01
C ILE A 44 12.49 -7.47 5.74
N ALA A 45 12.51 -8.42 4.81
CA ALA A 45 13.33 -8.31 3.60
C ALA A 45 13.01 -7.06 2.76
N ILE A 46 11.75 -6.59 2.73
CA ILE A 46 11.40 -5.35 2.04
C ILE A 46 12.05 -4.11 2.68
N ALA A 47 12.27 -4.09 3.99
CA ALA A 47 12.95 -2.98 4.66
C ALA A 47 14.43 -2.91 4.26
N VAL A 48 15.07 -4.07 4.04
CA VAL A 48 16.43 -4.14 3.49
C VAL A 48 16.46 -3.57 2.08
N LEU A 49 15.50 -3.94 1.23
CA LEU A 49 15.39 -3.41 -0.13
C LEU A 49 15.16 -1.89 -0.13
N VAL A 50 14.31 -1.39 0.76
CA VAL A 50 14.07 0.05 0.93
C VAL A 50 15.36 0.78 1.34
N ASP A 51 16.12 0.24 2.28
CA ASP A 51 17.40 0.81 2.69
C ASP A 51 18.40 0.84 1.54
N LEU A 52 18.47 -0.22 0.73
CA LEU A 52 19.30 -0.29 -0.48
C LEU A 52 18.89 0.74 -1.54
N LEU A 53 17.59 0.99 -1.71
CA LEU A 53 17.08 2.00 -2.64
C LEU A 53 17.30 3.43 -2.14
N ARG A 54 17.21 3.63 -0.82
CA ARG A 54 17.36 4.95 -0.17
C ARG A 54 18.83 5.36 -0.05
N SER A 55 19.72 4.44 0.29
CA SER A 55 21.14 4.72 0.56
C SER A 55 21.85 5.54 -0.54
N PRO A 56 21.74 5.25 -1.85
CA PRO A 56 22.39 6.07 -2.87
C PRO A 56 21.78 7.47 -3.03
N LEU A 57 20.56 7.68 -2.51
CA LEU A 57 19.82 8.93 -2.59
C LEU A 57 19.90 9.74 -1.29
N GLU A 58 20.61 9.25 -0.26
CA GLU A 58 20.72 9.88 1.06
C GLU A 58 21.06 11.38 1.03
N PRO A 59 21.93 11.89 0.12
CA PRO A 59 22.18 13.33 0.05
C PRO A 59 20.98 14.16 -0.44
N PHE A 60 19.98 13.54 -1.04
CA PHE A 60 18.85 14.20 -1.71
C PHE A 60 17.47 13.72 -1.20
N VAL A 61 17.41 12.88 -0.15
CA VAL A 61 16.14 12.26 0.29
C VAL A 61 15.11 13.29 0.75
N MET A 62 15.55 14.37 1.39
CA MET A 62 14.66 15.40 1.89
C MET A 62 14.11 16.23 0.72
N GLU A 63 14.93 16.53 -0.26
CA GLU A 63 14.56 17.21 -1.51
C GLU A 63 13.58 16.36 -2.31
N ILE A 64 13.79 15.04 -2.38
CA ILE A 64 12.86 14.11 -3.04
C ILE A 64 11.51 14.14 -2.33
N LEU A 65 11.48 14.05 -0.99
CA LEU A 65 10.23 14.11 -0.22
C LEU A 65 9.50 15.43 -0.46
N MET A 66 10.22 16.56 -0.37
CA MET A 66 9.66 17.88 -0.62
C MET A 66 9.15 18.04 -2.05
N ALA A 67 9.86 17.51 -3.04
CA ALA A 67 9.43 17.52 -4.44
C ALA A 67 8.15 16.72 -4.65
N VAL A 68 8.02 15.55 -4.01
CA VAL A 68 6.79 14.74 -4.09
C VAL A 68 5.59 15.46 -3.47
N ILE A 69 5.76 16.08 -2.29
CA ILE A 69 4.71 16.85 -1.62
C ILE A 69 4.33 18.07 -2.45
N ALA A 70 5.32 18.80 -2.98
CA ALA A 70 5.11 19.97 -3.83
C ALA A 70 4.37 19.59 -5.13
N LEU A 71 4.83 18.55 -5.83
CA LEU A 71 4.20 18.08 -7.06
C LEU A 71 2.75 17.62 -6.82
N SER A 72 2.50 16.90 -5.72
CA SER A 72 1.15 16.47 -5.34
C SER A 72 0.23 17.67 -5.07
N THR A 73 0.73 18.68 -4.36
CA THR A 73 -0.03 19.89 -4.02
C THR A 73 -0.30 20.75 -5.27
N LEU A 74 0.71 20.98 -6.10
CA LEU A 74 0.58 21.73 -7.35
C LEU A 74 -0.33 21.02 -8.36
N GLY A 75 -0.23 19.70 -8.47
CA GLY A 75 -1.10 18.88 -9.30
C GLY A 75 -2.57 18.99 -8.86
N SER A 76 -2.83 18.93 -7.56
CA SER A 76 -4.17 19.17 -7.02
C SER A 76 -4.67 20.60 -7.20
N ALA A 77 -3.81 21.59 -7.01
CA ALA A 77 -4.16 22.99 -7.23
C ALA A 77 -4.57 23.22 -8.69
N TYR A 78 -3.78 22.69 -9.64
CA TYR A 78 -4.08 22.75 -11.06
C TYR A 78 -5.41 22.06 -11.37
N TYR A 79 -5.64 20.87 -10.83
CA TYR A 79 -6.87 20.12 -11.03
C TYR A 79 -8.11 20.90 -10.54
N ILE A 80 -8.04 21.52 -9.36
CA ILE A 80 -9.14 22.30 -8.78
C ILE A 80 -9.42 23.57 -9.59
N LEU A 81 -8.36 24.26 -10.05
CA LEU A 81 -8.47 25.54 -10.77
C LEU A 81 -8.95 25.38 -12.21
N LYS A 82 -8.40 24.39 -12.93
CA LYS A 82 -8.68 24.19 -14.36
C LYS A 82 -9.76 23.15 -14.64
N LYS A 83 -10.06 22.29 -13.67
CA LYS A 83 -11.01 21.16 -13.79
C LYS A 83 -10.85 20.41 -15.13
N PRO A 84 -9.63 19.96 -15.47
CA PRO A 84 -9.41 19.22 -16.71
C PRO A 84 -10.20 17.90 -16.67
N ASP A 85 -10.65 17.41 -17.81
CA ASP A 85 -11.35 16.13 -17.92
C ASP A 85 -10.37 14.94 -17.85
N TRP A 86 -9.54 14.91 -16.81
CA TRP A 86 -8.58 13.83 -16.55
C TRP A 86 -9.27 12.55 -16.09
N ALA A 87 -10.51 12.63 -15.62
CA ALA A 87 -11.31 11.45 -15.27
C ALA A 87 -11.40 10.48 -16.47
N ASN A 88 -11.61 11.02 -17.68
CA ASN A 88 -11.73 10.22 -18.89
C ASN A 88 -10.41 10.08 -19.67
N SER A 89 -9.61 11.16 -19.73
CA SER A 89 -8.42 11.19 -20.59
C SER A 89 -7.16 10.61 -19.91
N HIS A 90 -6.99 10.79 -18.60
CA HIS A 90 -5.80 10.36 -17.86
C HIS A 90 -6.15 9.86 -16.45
N PRO A 91 -6.72 8.64 -16.31
CA PRO A 91 -7.25 8.14 -15.04
C PRO A 91 -6.21 8.09 -13.91
N ALA A 92 -4.94 7.80 -14.23
CA ALA A 92 -3.85 7.77 -13.27
C ALA A 92 -3.55 9.18 -12.69
N LEU A 93 -3.48 10.21 -13.55
CA LEU A 93 -3.29 11.60 -13.10
C LEU A 93 -4.49 12.08 -12.30
N HIS A 94 -5.71 11.69 -12.70
CA HIS A 94 -6.90 11.96 -11.92
C HIS A 94 -6.79 11.35 -10.51
N ALA A 95 -6.40 10.09 -10.37
CA ALA A 95 -6.25 9.44 -9.06
C ALA A 95 -5.22 10.13 -8.14
N MET A 96 -4.14 10.67 -8.69
CA MET A 96 -3.08 11.34 -7.92
C MET A 96 -3.43 12.79 -7.55
N CYS A 97 -4.03 13.54 -8.48
CA CYS A 97 -4.27 14.97 -8.37
C CYS A 97 -5.66 15.33 -7.86
N HIS A 98 -6.66 14.47 -8.05
CA HIS A 98 -8.01 14.70 -7.53
C HIS A 98 -8.00 14.70 -6.00
N SER A 99 -8.35 15.83 -5.41
CA SER A 99 -8.43 16.01 -3.96
C SER A 99 -9.65 16.85 -3.63
N THR A 100 -10.44 16.44 -2.65
CA THR A 100 -11.54 17.28 -2.15
C THR A 100 -10.97 18.49 -1.38
N PRO A 101 -11.73 19.59 -1.20
CA PRO A 101 -11.21 20.81 -0.59
C PRO A 101 -10.54 20.61 0.79
N PRO A 102 -11.08 19.81 1.73
CA PRO A 102 -10.40 19.56 3.00
C PRO A 102 -9.04 18.87 2.84
N TRP A 103 -8.95 17.85 1.98
CA TRP A 103 -7.70 17.14 1.70
C TRP A 103 -6.68 18.04 0.98
N PHE A 104 -7.14 18.95 0.13
CA PHE A 104 -6.28 19.90 -0.54
C PHE A 104 -5.68 20.92 0.45
N LEU A 105 -6.49 21.41 1.40
CA LEU A 105 -5.99 22.27 2.47
C LEU A 105 -4.92 21.57 3.32
N LEU A 106 -5.10 20.29 3.64
CA LEU A 106 -4.08 19.51 4.34
C LEU A 106 -2.79 19.36 3.52
N ARG A 107 -2.88 19.15 2.21
CA ARG A 107 -1.71 19.14 1.31
C ARG A 107 -0.98 20.48 1.34
N LEU A 108 -1.73 21.59 1.28
CA LEU A 108 -1.18 22.94 1.33
C LEU A 108 -0.47 23.22 2.66
N ILE A 109 -1.09 22.86 3.78
CA ILE A 109 -0.50 22.99 5.12
C ILE A 109 0.75 22.11 5.23
N GLY A 110 0.69 20.87 4.75
CA GLY A 110 1.84 19.95 4.73
C GLY A 110 3.01 20.50 3.93
N LEU A 111 2.76 21.09 2.75
CA LEU A 111 3.79 21.74 1.95
C LEU A 111 4.37 22.97 2.67
N ALA A 112 3.52 23.84 3.23
CA ALA A 112 3.96 25.02 3.96
C ALA A 112 4.84 24.62 5.17
N TYR A 113 4.40 23.62 5.95
CA TYR A 113 5.15 23.10 7.09
C TYR A 113 6.46 22.46 6.65
N GLY A 114 6.46 21.66 5.58
CA GLY A 114 7.68 21.08 5.02
C GLY A 114 8.68 22.12 4.55
N LEU A 115 8.22 23.23 3.94
CA LEU A 115 9.10 24.34 3.55
C LEU A 115 9.69 25.04 4.77
N CYS A 116 8.91 25.26 5.83
CA CYS A 116 9.41 25.81 7.09
C CYS A 116 10.48 24.91 7.72
N VAL A 117 10.28 23.59 7.71
CA VAL A 117 11.26 22.62 8.23
C VAL A 117 12.51 22.59 7.36
N TYR A 118 12.36 22.54 6.04
CA TYR A 118 13.46 22.45 5.08
C TYR A 118 14.36 23.70 5.08
N PHE A 119 13.77 24.89 5.14
CA PHE A 119 14.52 26.15 5.19
C PHE A 119 14.81 26.64 6.62
N GLU A 120 14.41 25.88 7.64
CA GLU A 120 14.51 26.25 9.06
C GLU A 120 13.89 27.63 9.37
N VAL A 121 12.77 27.94 8.71
CA VAL A 121 12.06 29.21 8.85
C VAL A 121 10.94 29.11 9.87
N GLY A 122 10.95 30.02 10.85
CA GLY A 122 9.89 30.18 11.86
C GLY A 122 10.36 29.89 13.29
N PRO A 123 9.42 29.84 14.25
CA PRO A 123 9.72 29.49 15.64
C PRO A 123 10.40 28.13 15.77
N ALA A 124 11.39 28.00 16.66
CA ALA A 124 12.13 26.76 16.90
C ALA A 124 11.26 25.50 17.09
N PRO A 125 10.06 25.55 17.71
CA PRO A 125 9.19 24.38 17.79
C PRO A 125 8.68 23.84 16.45
N ILE A 126 8.72 24.64 15.36
CA ILE A 126 8.24 24.23 14.03
C ILE A 126 9.26 23.33 13.34
N TRP A 127 10.55 23.70 13.38
CA TRP A 127 11.64 23.02 12.66
C TRP A 127 12.62 22.28 13.57
N GLY A 128 12.38 22.24 14.88
CA GLY A 128 13.24 21.57 15.84
C GLY A 128 13.48 20.09 15.53
N ALA A 129 14.59 19.56 16.04
CA ALA A 129 15.00 18.17 15.86
C ALA A 129 13.90 17.18 16.30
N ASP A 130 13.33 17.41 17.49
CA ASP A 130 12.32 16.54 18.09
C ASP A 130 10.89 16.80 17.57
N THR A 131 10.70 17.76 16.68
CA THR A 131 9.39 18.15 16.16
C THR A 131 9.33 18.05 14.64
N GLY A 132 9.70 19.11 13.92
CA GLY A 132 9.61 19.18 12.48
C GLY A 132 10.52 18.18 11.80
N GLN A 133 11.79 18.13 12.20
CA GLN A 133 12.75 17.22 11.58
C GLN A 133 12.37 15.76 11.84
N ALA A 134 11.97 15.40 13.06
CA ALA A 134 11.49 14.04 13.37
C ALA A 134 10.33 13.60 12.44
N ILE A 135 9.36 14.48 12.18
CA ILE A 135 8.23 14.15 11.31
C ILE A 135 8.69 13.88 9.87
N PHE A 136 9.57 14.70 9.29
CA PHE A 136 9.99 14.50 7.90
C PHE A 136 11.10 13.46 7.75
N HIS A 137 12.13 13.49 8.60
CA HIS A 137 13.29 12.59 8.51
C HIS A 137 13.03 11.18 9.04
N ASP A 138 12.37 11.06 10.20
CA ASP A 138 12.21 9.76 10.87
C ASP A 138 10.93 9.05 10.45
N ILE A 139 9.93 9.79 9.96
CA ILE A 139 8.64 9.24 9.54
C ILE A 139 8.42 9.45 8.03
N GLY A 140 8.46 10.69 7.55
CA GLY A 140 8.13 11.04 6.17
C GLY A 140 8.97 10.30 5.12
N ILE A 141 10.29 10.34 5.27
CA ILE A 141 11.22 9.68 4.34
C ILE A 141 11.05 8.15 4.38
N PRO A 142 11.10 7.46 5.54
CA PRO A 142 10.85 6.02 5.58
C PRO A 142 9.50 5.62 5.00
N VAL A 143 8.43 6.38 5.29
CA VAL A 143 7.08 6.11 4.78
C VAL A 143 7.04 6.23 3.26
N LEU A 144 7.64 7.26 2.67
CA LEU A 144 7.70 7.45 1.22
C LEU A 144 8.32 6.22 0.54
N PHE A 145 9.56 5.87 0.92
CA PHE A 145 10.27 4.77 0.26
C PHE A 145 9.64 3.40 0.56
N THR A 146 9.18 3.18 1.79
CA THR A 146 8.56 1.90 2.18
C THR A 146 7.23 1.70 1.49
N LEU A 147 6.36 2.70 1.46
CA LEU A 147 5.05 2.55 0.80
C LEU A 147 5.20 2.44 -0.71
N THR A 148 6.09 3.21 -1.35
CA THR A 148 6.32 3.08 -2.79
C THR A 148 6.82 1.68 -3.15
N THR A 149 7.76 1.15 -2.38
CA THR A 149 8.28 -0.22 -2.58
C THR A 149 7.19 -1.25 -2.27
N ALA A 150 6.45 -1.09 -1.18
CA ALA A 150 5.37 -2.01 -0.80
C ALA A 150 4.27 -2.05 -1.86
N CYS A 151 3.82 -0.92 -2.40
CA CYS A 151 2.82 -0.87 -3.46
C CYS A 151 3.23 -1.65 -4.71
N PHE A 152 4.54 -1.76 -5.00
CA PHE A 152 5.04 -2.57 -6.10
C PHE A 152 4.95 -4.08 -5.82
N PHE A 153 5.21 -4.51 -4.58
CA PHE A 153 5.22 -5.92 -4.19
C PHE A 153 3.87 -6.44 -3.63
N ILE A 154 2.97 -5.58 -3.16
CA ILE A 154 1.64 -5.98 -2.65
C ILE A 154 0.87 -6.85 -3.65
N PRO A 155 0.82 -6.53 -4.96
CA PRO A 155 0.16 -7.38 -5.97
C PRO A 155 0.66 -8.82 -5.97
N PHE A 156 1.91 -9.06 -5.59
CA PHE A 156 2.51 -10.40 -5.57
C PHE A 156 1.87 -11.28 -4.49
N LEU A 157 1.35 -10.66 -3.42
CA LEU A 157 0.54 -11.33 -2.41
C LEU A 157 -0.94 -11.33 -2.77
N THR A 158 -1.50 -10.22 -3.25
CA THR A 158 -2.95 -10.07 -3.39
C THR A 158 -3.52 -10.65 -4.68
N ASP A 159 -2.84 -10.44 -5.81
CA ASP A 159 -3.46 -10.60 -7.13
C ASP A 159 -3.16 -11.97 -7.77
N TYR A 160 -2.12 -12.66 -7.29
CA TYR A 160 -1.72 -13.98 -7.81
C TYR A 160 -2.39 -15.16 -7.09
N GLY A 161 -3.33 -14.92 -6.17
CA GLY A 161 -4.13 -15.95 -5.50
C GLY A 161 -3.56 -16.47 -4.18
N PHE A 162 -2.46 -15.90 -3.66
CA PHE A 162 -1.91 -16.30 -2.36
C PHE A 162 -2.90 -16.05 -1.22
N MET A 163 -3.60 -14.93 -1.22
CA MET A 163 -4.61 -14.61 -0.20
C MET A 163 -5.77 -15.59 -0.19
N GLU A 164 -6.18 -16.07 -1.36
CA GLU A 164 -7.25 -17.06 -1.51
C GLU A 164 -6.79 -18.43 -1.00
N PHE A 165 -5.53 -18.79 -1.27
CA PHE A 165 -4.91 -19.99 -0.74
C PHE A 165 -4.84 -19.96 0.80
N VAL A 166 -4.28 -18.89 1.38
CA VAL A 166 -4.19 -18.73 2.84
C VAL A 166 -5.58 -18.67 3.46
N GLY A 167 -6.49 -17.87 2.91
CA GLY A 167 -7.87 -17.77 3.36
C GLY A 167 -8.62 -19.11 3.33
N GLY A 168 -8.34 -19.95 2.32
CA GLY A 168 -8.82 -21.32 2.24
C GLY A 168 -8.28 -22.22 3.36
N LEU A 169 -7.02 -22.06 3.75
CA LEU A 169 -6.40 -22.78 4.88
C LEU A 169 -7.01 -22.35 6.22
N VAL A 170 -7.15 -21.05 6.47
CA VAL A 170 -7.69 -20.53 7.74
C VAL A 170 -9.21 -20.61 7.85
N LYS A 171 -9.94 -20.91 6.76
CA LYS A 171 -11.40 -21.09 6.77
C LYS A 171 -11.91 -22.07 7.83
N LYS A 172 -11.25 -23.22 7.99
CA LYS A 172 -11.64 -24.23 8.99
C LYS A 172 -11.44 -23.75 10.44
N PRO A 173 -10.26 -23.26 10.85
CA PRO A 173 -10.08 -22.75 12.21
C PRO A 173 -10.94 -21.52 12.49
N PHE A 174 -11.15 -20.61 11.51
CA PHE A 174 -12.07 -19.48 11.68
C PHE A 174 -13.52 -19.92 11.92
N GLY A 175 -14.02 -20.88 11.13
CA GLY A 175 -15.35 -21.43 11.32
C GLY A 175 -15.53 -22.10 12.68
N LEU A 176 -14.49 -22.79 13.17
CA LEU A 176 -14.49 -23.46 14.47
C LEU A 176 -14.50 -22.45 15.64
N LEU A 177 -13.65 -21.42 15.57
CA LEU A 177 -13.43 -20.49 16.68
C LEU A 177 -14.46 -19.35 16.73
N PHE A 178 -14.95 -18.90 15.57
CA PHE A 178 -15.78 -17.69 15.45
C PHE A 178 -17.17 -17.93 14.84
N ASN A 179 -17.51 -19.15 14.41
CA ASN A 179 -18.77 -19.45 13.71
C ASN A 179 -19.04 -18.56 12.48
N LEU A 180 -17.97 -18.10 11.82
CA LEU A 180 -18.07 -17.24 10.64
C LEU A 180 -18.11 -18.06 9.34
N PRO A 181 -18.87 -17.61 8.31
CA PRO A 181 -18.87 -18.25 7.01
C PRO A 181 -17.47 -18.15 6.40
N GLY A 182 -17.05 -19.19 5.68
CA GLY A 182 -15.67 -19.27 5.19
C GLY A 182 -15.23 -18.18 4.22
N ARG A 183 -16.16 -17.39 3.66
CA ARG A 183 -15.87 -16.20 2.86
C ARG A 183 -15.29 -15.07 3.71
N SER A 184 -15.71 -14.95 4.97
CA SER A 184 -15.20 -13.93 5.91
C SER A 184 -13.74 -14.18 6.32
N ALA A 185 -13.28 -15.42 6.35
CA ALA A 185 -11.87 -15.73 6.63
C ALA A 185 -10.94 -15.28 5.50
N ILE A 186 -11.39 -15.44 4.24
CA ILE A 186 -10.67 -14.93 3.07
C ILE A 186 -10.66 -13.40 3.07
N ASP A 187 -11.81 -12.77 3.37
CA ASP A 187 -11.93 -11.31 3.46
C ASP A 187 -11.07 -10.71 4.59
N ALA A 188 -11.04 -11.35 5.76
CA ALA A 188 -10.20 -10.94 6.87
C ALA A 188 -8.71 -11.07 6.55
N THR A 189 -8.31 -12.15 5.88
CA THR A 189 -6.92 -12.32 5.42
C THR A 189 -6.58 -11.23 4.40
N ALA A 190 -7.45 -11.00 3.42
CA ALA A 190 -7.31 -9.93 2.43
C ALA A 190 -7.15 -8.55 3.08
N SER A 191 -7.97 -8.24 4.09
CA SER A 191 -7.93 -6.98 4.82
C SER A 191 -6.70 -6.81 5.71
N PHE A 192 -6.09 -7.91 6.18
CA PHE A 192 -4.86 -7.85 6.96
C PHE A 192 -3.64 -7.46 6.12
N VAL A 193 -3.57 -7.92 4.86
CA VAL A 193 -2.40 -7.70 3.98
C VAL A 193 -2.60 -6.53 3.03
N ALA A 194 -3.83 -6.28 2.58
CA ALA A 194 -4.12 -5.13 1.76
C ALA A 194 -4.18 -3.88 2.65
N ALA A 195 -3.45 -2.82 2.28
CA ALA A 195 -3.48 -1.54 2.99
C ALA A 195 -4.92 -1.12 3.30
N ALA A 196 -5.16 -0.52 4.47
CA ALA A 196 -6.49 -0.22 5.01
C ALA A 196 -7.54 0.33 4.00
N PRO A 197 -7.20 1.17 3.00
CA PRO A 197 -8.15 1.62 1.98
C PRO A 197 -8.62 0.51 1.01
N VAL A 198 -7.74 -0.44 0.68
CA VAL A 198 -8.04 -1.57 -0.20
C VAL A 198 -8.89 -2.60 0.55
N GLY A 199 -8.59 -2.85 1.82
CA GLY A 199 -9.46 -3.63 2.72
C GLY A 199 -10.88 -3.04 2.74
N LEU A 200 -11.02 -1.73 2.96
CA LEU A 200 -12.32 -1.04 2.93
C LEU A 200 -13.05 -1.17 1.58
N LEU A 201 -12.33 -1.04 0.45
CA LEU A 201 -12.92 -1.21 -0.89
C LEU A 201 -13.41 -2.64 -1.14
N ILE A 202 -12.68 -3.65 -0.66
CA ILE A 202 -13.11 -5.05 -0.73
C ILE A 202 -14.35 -5.25 0.14
N THR A 203 -14.36 -4.72 1.36
CA THR A 203 -15.52 -4.78 2.26
C THR A 203 -16.76 -4.09 1.66
N ILE A 204 -16.60 -2.92 1.03
CA ILE A 204 -17.70 -2.22 0.32
C ILE A 204 -18.25 -3.10 -0.81
N LYS A 205 -17.37 -3.68 -1.64
CA LYS A 205 -17.77 -4.60 -2.71
C LYS A 205 -18.49 -5.84 -2.17
N GLN A 206 -18.09 -6.38 -1.01
CA GLN A 206 -18.80 -7.51 -0.41
C GLN A 206 -20.17 -7.11 0.13
N TYR A 207 -20.29 -5.94 0.76
CA TYR A 207 -21.57 -5.41 1.24
C TYR A 207 -22.58 -5.20 0.10
N GLU A 208 -22.13 -4.69 -1.05
CA GLU A 208 -22.99 -4.46 -2.21
C GLU A 208 -23.42 -5.75 -2.93
N ASN A 209 -22.59 -6.79 -2.90
CA ASN A 209 -22.84 -8.04 -3.64
C ASN A 209 -23.56 -9.13 -2.82
N GLY A 210 -23.74 -8.95 -1.50
CA GLY A 210 -24.45 -9.88 -0.62
C GLY A 210 -23.59 -11.03 -0.09
#